data_AF-A0A9E1NVB8-F1
#
_entry.id   AF-A0A9E1NVB8-F1
#
_cell.length_a   1.000
_cell.length_b   1.000
_cell.length_c   1.000
_cell.angle_alpha   90.00
_cell.angle_beta   90.00
_cell.angle_gamma   90.00
#
_symmetry.space_group_name_H-M   'P 1'
#
loop_
_entity.id
_entity.type
_entity.pdbx_description
1 polymer ?
#
loop_
_entity_poly.entity_id
_entity_poly.type
_entity_poly.pdbx_seq_one_letter_code
_entity_poly.pdbx_strand_id
1 'polypeptide(L)'
;MFSNSYKCVSRKIIALILIYLIGAFPVLVYALPQDGKIVSGSGTIKSDGAGKLTVNQTSQKIAINWKNFSIGKNESVVFLQPNISSSALNNINGSLASIIQGRLSANGQIILVNTNGIQITSAANIDV
;
A
#
# COMPACT_ATOMS: atom_id res chain seq x y z
N MET A 1 -4.16 -58.88 -24.83
CA MET A 1 -4.09 -57.64 -25.64
C MET A 1 -4.65 -56.49 -24.80
N PHE A 2 -3.92 -56.03 -23.77
CA PHE A 2 -4.35 -54.92 -22.92
C PHE A 2 -3.12 -54.19 -22.37
N SER A 3 -2.69 -53.10 -23.03
CA SER A 3 -2.19 -51.91 -22.33
C SER A 3 -1.85 -50.82 -23.35
N ASN A 4 -2.59 -49.72 -23.34
CA ASN A 4 -2.12 -48.42 -23.83
C ASN A 4 -3.00 -47.25 -23.37
N SER A 5 -4.18 -47.49 -22.81
CA SER A 5 -5.10 -46.43 -22.39
C SER A 5 -4.68 -45.67 -21.12
N TYR A 6 -3.76 -46.19 -20.31
CA TYR A 6 -3.39 -45.57 -19.01
C TYR A 6 -2.38 -44.41 -19.13
N LYS A 7 -1.55 -44.39 -20.19
CA LYS A 7 -0.48 -43.39 -20.35
C LYS A 7 -1.00 -42.00 -20.76
N CYS A 8 -2.12 -41.93 -21.47
CA CYS A 8 -2.71 -40.67 -21.96
C CYS A 8 -3.51 -39.93 -20.87
N VAL A 9 -4.22 -40.69 -20.02
CA VAL A 9 -5.02 -40.14 -18.90
C VAL A 9 -4.11 -39.61 -17.79
N SER A 10 -3.01 -40.32 -17.48
CA SER A 10 -2.00 -39.93 -16.48
C SER A 10 -1.33 -38.58 -16.80
N ARG A 11 -0.98 -38.30 -18.06
CA ARG A 11 -0.35 -37.03 -18.48
C ARG A 11 -1.28 -35.81 -18.33
N LYS A 12 -2.58 -35.98 -18.58
CA LYS A 12 -3.57 -34.90 -18.44
C LYS A 12 -3.83 -34.54 -16.97
N ILE A 13 -3.82 -35.53 -16.07
CA ILE A 13 -4.00 -35.31 -14.63
C ILE A 13 -2.77 -34.59 -14.02
N ILE A 14 -1.55 -34.98 -14.42
CA ILE A 14 -0.31 -34.32 -13.96
C ILE A 14 -0.26 -32.85 -14.40
N ALA A 15 -0.67 -32.55 -15.65
CA ALA A 15 -0.70 -31.17 -16.15
C ALA A 15 -1.70 -30.27 -15.39
N LEU A 16 -2.86 -30.80 -14.98
CA LEU A 16 -3.85 -30.05 -14.21
C LEU A 16 -3.40 -29.79 -12.77
N ILE A 17 -2.67 -30.72 -12.14
CA ILE A 17 -2.07 -30.54 -10.81
C ILE A 17 -0.99 -29.44 -10.83
N LEU A 18 -0.15 -29.41 -11.88
CA LEU A 18 0.90 -28.38 -12.03
C LEU A 18 0.33 -26.97 -12.27
N ILE A 19 -0.79 -26.83 -12.98
CA ILE A 19 -1.48 -25.54 -13.19
C ILE A 19 -2.13 -25.05 -11.88
N TYR A 20 -2.66 -25.97 -11.06
CA TYR A 20 -3.21 -25.63 -9.75
C TYR A 20 -2.13 -25.19 -8.74
N LEU A 21 -0.93 -25.78 -8.80
CA LEU A 21 0.18 -25.42 -7.91
C LEU A 21 0.77 -24.03 -8.15
N ILE A 22 0.61 -23.45 -9.34
CA ILE A 22 1.14 -22.12 -9.68
C ILE A 22 0.13 -20.99 -9.34
N GLY A 23 -1.18 -21.30 -9.33
CA GLY A 23 -2.25 -20.30 -9.17
C GLY A 23 -2.75 -20.06 -7.74
N ALA A 24 -2.27 -20.80 -6.74
CA ALA A 24 -2.90 -20.87 -5.41
C ALA A 24 -2.11 -20.19 -4.27
N PHE A 25 -1.20 -19.26 -4.57
CA PHE A 25 -0.57 -18.44 -3.53
C PHE A 25 -1.37 -17.15 -3.34
N PRO A 26 -2.15 -16.99 -2.25
CA PRO A 26 -2.78 -15.71 -1.96
C PRO A 26 -1.68 -14.67 -1.74
N VAL A 27 -1.57 -13.71 -2.65
CA VAL A 27 -0.75 -12.51 -2.43
C VAL A 27 -1.53 -11.62 -1.48
N LEU A 28 -0.96 -11.31 -0.32
CA LEU A 28 -1.51 -10.29 0.56
C LEU A 28 -1.39 -8.93 -0.14
N VAL A 29 -2.53 -8.36 -0.54
CA VAL A 29 -2.61 -7.00 -1.08
C VAL A 29 -2.94 -6.05 0.07
N TYR A 30 -1.99 -5.20 0.43
CA TYR A 30 -2.20 -4.15 1.42
C TYR A 30 -2.88 -2.93 0.79
N ALA A 31 -3.78 -2.30 1.53
CA ALA A 31 -4.50 -1.09 1.17
C ALA A 31 -3.68 0.21 1.44
N LEU A 32 -2.36 0.08 1.61
CA LEU A 32 -1.41 1.17 1.83
C LEU A 32 -1.43 2.20 0.69
N PRO A 33 -0.93 3.43 0.89
CA PRO A 33 -0.77 4.41 -0.17
C PRO A 33 0.05 3.87 -1.35
N GLN A 34 -0.37 4.21 -2.57
CA GLN A 34 0.17 3.66 -3.81
C GLN A 34 0.69 4.74 -4.75
N ASP A 35 1.75 4.40 -5.50
CA ASP A 35 2.39 5.22 -6.52
C ASP A 35 2.83 6.62 -6.02
N GLY A 36 3.40 6.66 -4.82
CA GLY A 36 3.94 7.90 -4.23
C GLY A 36 5.11 8.47 -5.02
N LYS A 37 5.00 9.73 -5.44
CA LYS A 37 6.04 10.48 -6.15
C LYS A 37 6.33 11.78 -5.43
N ILE A 38 7.55 11.94 -4.93
CA ILE A 38 8.01 13.19 -4.34
C ILE A 38 8.18 14.20 -5.48
N VAL A 39 7.42 15.30 -5.44
CA VAL A 39 7.42 16.34 -6.48
C VAL A 39 8.07 17.65 -6.02
N SER A 40 8.28 17.81 -4.71
CA SER A 40 9.04 18.93 -4.12
C SER A 40 9.58 18.52 -2.75
N GLY A 41 10.72 19.09 -2.35
CA GLY A 41 11.44 18.70 -1.14
C GLY A 41 12.25 17.42 -1.35
N SER A 42 12.67 16.80 -0.24
CA SER A 42 13.53 15.62 -0.24
C SER A 42 13.11 14.62 0.84
N GLY A 43 13.23 13.34 0.50
CA GLY A 43 12.91 12.24 1.38
C GLY A 43 12.89 10.91 0.65
N THR A 44 12.45 9.87 1.34
CA THR A 44 12.25 8.53 0.78
C THR A 44 10.91 7.96 1.23
N ILE A 45 10.33 7.10 0.39
CA ILE A 45 9.09 6.37 0.68
C ILE A 45 9.46 4.89 0.64
N LYS A 46 9.20 4.16 1.72
CA LYS A 46 9.53 2.73 1.83
C LYS A 46 8.37 1.97 2.45
N SER A 47 7.94 0.88 1.80
CA SER A 47 7.08 -0.11 2.45
C SER A 47 7.93 -1.26 2.95
N ASP A 48 7.58 -1.84 4.09
CA ASP A 48 8.20 -3.06 4.60
C ASP A 48 7.62 -4.34 4.01
N GLY A 49 6.59 -4.23 3.15
CA GLY A 49 5.87 -5.38 2.58
C GLY A 49 5.04 -6.16 3.62
N ALA A 50 4.86 -5.61 4.82
CA ALA A 50 4.15 -6.24 5.94
C ALA A 50 3.09 -5.29 6.55
N GLY A 51 2.55 -4.37 5.75
CA GLY A 51 1.49 -3.45 6.18
C GLY A 51 1.99 -2.14 6.78
N LYS A 52 3.28 -1.80 6.68
CA LYS A 52 3.79 -0.47 7.03
C LYS A 52 4.36 0.24 5.82
N LEU A 53 4.08 1.54 5.74
CA LEU A 53 4.74 2.49 4.86
C LEU A 53 5.39 3.59 5.69
N THR A 54 6.67 3.86 5.45
CA THR A 54 7.42 4.92 6.11
C THR A 54 7.84 5.95 5.09
N VAL A 55 7.50 7.22 5.34
CA VAL A 55 8.02 8.38 4.63
C VAL A 55 9.09 9.01 5.51
N ASN A 56 10.35 8.88 5.12
CA ASN A 56 11.46 9.56 5.78
C ASN A 56 11.73 10.88 5.04
N GLN A 57 11.20 11.97 5.56
CA GLN A 57 11.34 13.32 5.04
C GLN A 57 12.62 13.97 5.58
N THR A 58 13.43 14.54 4.68
CA THR A 58 14.70 15.19 5.03
C THR A 58 14.68 16.71 4.85
N SER A 59 13.73 17.25 4.08
CA SER A 59 13.50 18.69 3.93
C SER A 59 12.44 19.23 4.90
N GLN A 60 12.44 20.53 5.20
CA GLN A 60 11.42 21.16 6.06
C GLN A 60 10.00 21.06 5.48
N LYS A 61 9.88 21.08 4.16
CA LYS A 61 8.62 20.89 3.44
C LYS A 61 8.81 19.82 2.38
N ILE A 62 7.85 18.93 2.24
CA ILE A 62 7.79 17.94 1.16
C ILE A 62 6.40 17.97 0.53
N ALA A 63 6.33 17.75 -0.79
CA ALA A 63 5.08 17.51 -1.49
C ALA A 63 5.17 16.18 -2.22
N ILE A 64 4.16 15.34 -2.02
CA ILE A 64 4.08 13.99 -2.56
C ILE A 64 2.75 13.84 -3.29
N ASN A 65 2.82 13.48 -4.56
CA ASN A 65 1.65 13.04 -5.32
C ASN A 65 1.45 11.54 -5.14
N TRP A 66 0.21 11.13 -4.93
CA TRP A 66 -0.19 9.74 -4.78
C TRP A 66 -1.28 9.38 -5.79
N LYS A 67 -1.33 8.12 -6.24
CA LYS A 67 -2.47 7.61 -6.99
C LYS A 67 -3.62 7.22 -6.05
N ASN A 68 -3.30 6.62 -4.92
CA ASN A 68 -4.24 6.32 -3.85
C ASN A 68 -3.55 6.56 -2.51
N PHE A 69 -4.30 7.05 -1.53
CA PHE A 69 -3.85 7.14 -0.15
C PHE A 69 -4.96 6.59 0.74
N SER A 70 -4.86 5.30 1.07
CA SER A 70 -5.71 4.63 2.05
C SER A 70 -4.81 3.90 3.06
N ILE A 71 -5.36 3.56 4.22
CA ILE A 71 -4.65 2.81 5.25
C ILE A 71 -5.63 1.79 5.81
N GLY A 72 -5.40 0.50 5.54
CA GLY A 72 -6.22 -0.60 6.04
C GLY A 72 -6.16 -0.72 7.57
N LYS A 73 -7.13 -1.42 8.18
CA LYS A 73 -7.31 -1.50 9.64
C LYS A 73 -6.06 -1.95 10.43
N ASN A 74 -5.26 -2.82 9.84
CA ASN A 74 -4.04 -3.36 10.46
C ASN A 74 -2.76 -2.78 9.83
N GLU A 75 -2.89 -1.68 9.09
CA GLU A 75 -1.80 -1.05 8.37
C GLU A 75 -1.39 0.27 9.02
N SER A 76 -0.17 0.72 8.73
CA SER A 76 0.35 1.97 9.27
C SER A 76 1.12 2.78 8.24
N VAL A 77 0.94 4.09 8.29
CA VAL A 77 1.76 5.05 7.57
C VAL A 77 2.44 5.95 8.59
N VAL A 78 3.76 6.03 8.52
CA VAL A 78 4.59 6.82 9.44
C VAL A 78 5.39 7.86 8.68
N PHE A 79 5.25 9.13 9.04
CA PHE A 79 6.09 10.22 8.56
C PHE A 79 7.14 10.55 9.62
N LEU A 80 8.40 10.31 9.29
CA LEU A 80 9.55 10.76 10.06
C LEU A 80 10.05 12.05 9.42
N GLN A 81 9.86 13.16 10.12
CA GLN A 81 10.12 14.52 9.63
C GLN A 81 11.25 15.16 10.46
N PRO A 82 11.95 16.18 9.93
CA PRO A 82 13.09 16.78 10.63
C PRO A 82 12.76 17.32 12.03
N ASN A 83 11.58 17.89 12.21
CA ASN A 83 11.10 18.44 13.48
C ASN A 83 9.58 18.71 13.43
N ILE A 84 9.02 19.21 14.53
CA ILE A 84 7.58 19.51 14.67
C ILE A 84 7.06 20.65 13.77
N SER A 85 7.94 21.53 13.29
CA SER A 85 7.57 22.60 12.36
C SER A 85 7.64 22.18 10.89
N SER A 86 8.10 20.96 10.61
CA SER A 86 8.14 20.41 9.26
C SER A 86 6.75 20.01 8.78
N SER A 87 6.50 20.08 7.46
CA SER A 87 5.21 19.71 6.88
C SER A 87 5.33 18.82 5.64
N ALA A 88 4.34 17.93 5.49
CA ALA A 88 4.20 17.06 4.32
C ALA A 88 2.82 17.26 3.66
N LEU A 89 2.84 17.76 2.43
CA LEU A 89 1.66 17.79 1.57
C LEU A 89 1.53 16.46 0.83
N ASN A 90 0.42 15.78 1.05
CA ASN A 90 0.04 14.55 0.38
C ASN A 90 -1.17 14.84 -0.52
N ASN A 91 -0.93 14.87 -1.82
CA ASN A 91 -1.92 15.21 -2.83
C ASN A 91 -2.31 13.97 -3.64
N ILE A 92 -3.58 13.58 -3.61
CA ILE A 92 -4.09 12.35 -4.23
C ILE A 92 -4.74 12.71 -5.57
N ASN A 93 -4.15 12.21 -6.66
CA ASN A 93 -4.56 12.52 -8.04
C ASN A 93 -5.29 11.35 -8.73
N GLY A 94 -5.55 10.25 -8.02
CA GLY A 94 -6.37 9.17 -8.55
C GLY A 94 -7.86 9.46 -8.47
N SER A 95 -8.67 8.46 -8.84
CA SER A 95 -10.13 8.54 -8.88
C SER A 95 -10.81 7.96 -7.63
N LEU A 96 -10.04 7.54 -6.62
CA LEU A 96 -10.56 6.88 -5.43
C LEU A 96 -10.54 7.84 -4.23
N ALA A 97 -11.58 7.75 -3.40
CA ALA A 97 -11.60 8.37 -2.09
C ALA A 97 -10.53 7.75 -1.17
N SER A 98 -10.02 8.55 -0.24
CA SER A 98 -9.10 8.08 0.79
C SER A 98 -9.87 7.43 1.92
N ILE A 99 -9.57 6.17 2.24
CA ILE A 99 -10.18 5.45 3.37
C ILE A 99 -9.09 5.17 4.41
N ILE A 100 -9.18 5.86 5.55
CA ILE A 100 -8.26 5.71 6.68
C ILE A 100 -8.95 4.87 7.74
N GLN A 101 -8.50 3.62 7.90
CA GLN A 101 -8.96 2.66 8.91
C GLN A 101 -7.86 2.28 9.90
N GLY A 102 -6.60 2.37 9.49
CA GLY A 102 -5.43 2.06 10.32
C GLY A 102 -4.79 3.29 10.93
N ARG A 103 -3.47 3.22 11.10
CA ARG A 103 -2.70 4.25 11.81
C ARG A 103 -1.99 5.19 10.84
N LEU A 104 -2.17 6.49 11.04
CA LEU A 104 -1.36 7.54 10.43
C LEU A 104 -0.63 8.29 11.53
N SER A 105 0.70 8.32 11.51
CA SER A 105 1.46 9.07 12.51
C SER A 105 2.56 9.93 11.92
N ALA A 106 2.81 11.09 12.53
CA ALA A 106 3.89 11.99 12.17
C ALA A 106 4.45 12.68 13.42
N ASN A 107 5.71 13.12 13.37
CA ASN A 107 6.28 13.98 14.42
C ASN A 107 6.22 15.48 14.05
N GLY A 108 5.50 15.82 12.99
CA GLY A 108 5.27 17.16 12.48
C GLY A 108 3.94 17.19 11.72
N GLN A 109 3.79 18.11 10.77
CA GLN A 109 2.48 18.38 10.18
C GLN A 109 2.21 17.53 8.94
N ILE A 110 0.96 17.06 8.83
CA ILE A 110 0.43 16.35 7.66
C ILE A 110 -0.71 17.15 7.04
N ILE A 111 -0.64 17.36 5.74
CA ILE A 111 -1.70 17.94 4.94
C ILE A 111 -2.13 16.87 3.92
N LEU A 112 -3.40 16.46 3.95
CA LEU A 112 -3.95 15.45 3.06
C LEU A 112 -5.03 16.07 2.15
N VAL A 113 -4.85 15.96 0.84
CA VAL A 113 -5.75 16.54 -0.15
C VAL A 113 -6.23 15.45 -1.10
N ASN A 114 -7.54 15.19 -1.13
CA ASN A 114 -8.18 14.30 -2.09
C ASN A 114 -9.56 14.87 -2.45
N THR A 115 -9.73 15.26 -3.71
CA THR A 115 -10.99 15.82 -4.22
C THR A 115 -12.13 14.80 -4.27
N ASN A 116 -11.80 13.50 -4.30
CA ASN A 116 -12.79 12.43 -4.24
C ASN A 116 -13.30 12.16 -2.82
N GLY A 117 -12.74 12.84 -1.81
CA GLY A 117 -13.13 12.72 -0.41
C GLY A 117 -12.12 11.96 0.46
N ILE A 118 -12.23 12.20 1.76
CA ILE A 118 -11.41 11.59 2.80
C ILE A 118 -12.37 11.05 3.87
N GLN A 119 -12.38 9.74 4.06
CA GLN A 119 -13.14 9.06 5.09
C GLN A 119 -12.18 8.52 6.16
N ILE A 120 -12.38 8.95 7.40
CA ILE A 120 -11.68 8.42 8.58
C ILE A 120 -12.70 7.57 9.33
N THR A 121 -12.41 6.28 9.52
CA THR A 121 -13.34 5.36 10.20
C THR A 121 -13.10 5.34 11.71
N SER A 122 -14.03 4.75 12.46
CA SER A 122 -13.91 4.60 13.92
C SER A 122 -12.73 3.74 14.37
N ALA A 123 -12.16 2.92 13.48
CA ALA A 123 -10.99 2.11 13.78
C ALA A 123 -9.66 2.88 13.63
N ALA A 124 -9.70 4.05 12.98
CA ALA A 124 -8.50 4.80 12.66
C ALA A 124 -7.85 5.42 13.90
N ASN A 125 -6.53 5.55 13.84
CA ASN A 125 -5.74 6.30 14.81
C ASN A 125 -4.86 7.31 14.07
N ILE A 126 -5.00 8.59 14.40
CA ILE A 126 -4.23 9.69 13.82
C ILE A 126 -3.48 10.39 14.96
N ASP A 127 -2.15 10.41 14.87
CA ASP A 127 -1.24 10.95 15.89
C ASP A 127 -0.19 11.84 15.20
N VAL A 128 -0.41 13.16 15.24
CA VAL A 128 0.37 14.19 14.49
C VAL A 128 0.69 15.39 15.35
#